data_AF-A0A517LPS9-F1
#
_entry.id   AF-A0A517LPS9-F1
#
_cell.length_a   1.000
_cell.length_b   1.000
_cell.length_c   1.000
_cell.angle_alpha   90.00
_cell.angle_beta   90.00
_cell.angle_gamma   90.00
#
_symmetry.space_group_name_H-M   'P 1'
#
loop_
_entity.id
_entity.type
_entity.pdbx_description
1 polymer ?
#
loop_
_entity_poly.entity_id
_entity_poly.type
_entity_poly.pdbx_seq_one_letter_code
_entity_poly.pdbx_strand_id
1 'polypeptide(L)'
;MHFFNCVALSALLATRTLVQAVTTCDPLIKSPLPQVYILTDVSNEPDDQESLVRLLTHADLYNITGLSAVTSYWLNYTTFPDVIHEVVSNYSTVRAQLQSHTTGNFPTSDYLKSIIHSGPISYGLVALQEPLSDASAHLISVVDSLSAPLYIQAWGGTNVLASALNHISLTRSQNDVETFIDKLRVYTISDQDNSGFWIRARFPSIRYISSSHAWNYYGDATWPGISGEPYYSFDKGGPDTSLITKQWLAQHIQIGPFGSSTYITPAFIMEGDSPSLLFTVQNGLNDPEHPEYGGWGGRYKPDDLSRVSGSHFGDTFDYVRGVSGDTFVSNKATIWRWREAFQAEFAARIQWTIANSTAIQHPPVAIVNGDCGFQPLILQVDPSQTVKLDASLSFSPDDMPISFNWTHYREVSLTQGNLAEVPEIPILCETNDCKQVSLTVPNVTSSCATSLALHPNPSDITCKAFHIILAVKNQISLGMTRYKRVILEVQKPANLTTLTM
;
A
#
# COMPACT_ATOMS: atom_id res chain seq x y z
N MET A 1 -71.07 11.61 -55.26
CA MET A 1 -70.88 12.21 -53.92
C MET A 1 -70.00 11.27 -53.11
N HIS A 2 -69.08 11.85 -52.35
CA HIS A 2 -68.19 11.27 -51.34
C HIS A 2 -66.73 11.06 -51.73
N PHE A 3 -65.98 12.06 -51.24
CA PHE A 3 -64.55 12.31 -51.13
C PHE A 3 -63.75 11.29 -50.29
N PHE A 4 -62.42 11.48 -50.37
CA PHE A 4 -61.36 11.24 -49.36
C PHE A 4 -60.63 9.89 -49.44
N ASN A 5 -59.31 9.78 -49.22
CA ASN A 5 -58.20 10.72 -49.02
C ASN A 5 -56.90 9.95 -49.35
N CYS A 6 -55.96 10.51 -50.12
CA CYS A 6 -54.59 9.97 -50.20
C CYS A 6 -53.78 10.52 -49.02
N VAL A 7 -53.36 9.64 -48.10
CA VAL A 7 -52.35 9.96 -47.09
C VAL A 7 -51.02 9.34 -47.53
N ALA A 8 -50.06 10.20 -47.87
CA ALA A 8 -48.68 9.81 -48.09
C ALA A 8 -48.01 9.57 -46.73
N LEU A 9 -47.44 8.37 -46.55
CA LEU A 9 -46.70 8.00 -45.35
C LEU A 9 -45.21 8.30 -45.57
N SER A 10 -44.73 9.42 -45.01
CA SER A 10 -43.33 9.78 -44.97
C SER A 10 -42.61 8.95 -43.91
N ALA A 11 -41.74 8.04 -44.30
CA ALA A 11 -40.89 7.30 -43.36
C ALA A 11 -39.71 8.17 -42.92
N LEU A 12 -39.77 8.74 -41.71
CA LEU A 12 -38.59 9.29 -41.03
C LEU A 12 -37.73 8.12 -40.51
N LEU A 13 -36.56 7.91 -41.12
CA LEU A 13 -35.50 7.12 -40.48
C LEU A 13 -34.94 7.92 -39.31
N ALA A 14 -35.35 7.59 -38.09
CA ALA A 14 -34.66 8.02 -36.88
C ALA A 14 -33.41 7.15 -36.70
N THR A 15 -32.25 7.69 -37.04
CA THR A 15 -30.95 7.15 -36.62
C THR A 15 -30.87 7.22 -35.10
N ARG A 16 -31.17 6.11 -34.42
CA ARG A 16 -30.85 5.93 -32.99
C ARG A 16 -29.34 5.81 -32.88
N THR A 17 -28.67 6.90 -32.56
CA THR A 17 -27.34 6.85 -31.94
C THR A 17 -27.49 6.11 -30.62
N LEU A 18 -27.01 4.86 -30.57
CA LEU A 18 -26.72 4.21 -29.30
C LEU A 18 -25.61 5.02 -28.64
N VAL A 19 -25.99 5.92 -27.73
CA VAL A 19 -25.08 6.39 -26.69
C VAL A 19 -24.80 5.16 -25.85
N GLN A 20 -23.67 4.49 -26.09
CA GLN A 20 -23.12 3.55 -25.13
C GLN A 20 -23.01 4.31 -23.81
N ALA A 21 -23.79 3.89 -22.81
CA ALA A 21 -23.62 4.37 -21.46
C ALA A 21 -22.17 4.06 -21.09
N VAL A 22 -21.34 5.09 -21.01
CA VAL A 22 -20.04 5.01 -20.35
C VAL A 22 -20.39 4.54 -18.94
N THR A 23 -20.07 3.29 -18.62
CA THR A 23 -20.13 2.81 -17.24
C THR A 23 -19.28 3.78 -16.44
N THR A 24 -19.93 4.66 -15.68
CA THR A 24 -19.27 5.57 -14.76
C THR A 24 -18.42 4.70 -13.85
N CYS A 25 -17.11 4.79 -13.99
CA CYS A 25 -16.19 4.09 -13.11
C CYS A 25 -16.42 4.64 -11.70
N ASP A 26 -17.11 3.87 -10.86
CA ASP A 26 -17.07 4.09 -9.43
C ASP A 26 -15.71 3.58 -8.93
N PRO A 27 -14.79 4.47 -8.52
CA PRO A 27 -13.44 4.11 -8.13
C PRO A 27 -13.42 3.25 -6.85
N LEU A 28 -14.49 3.30 -6.05
CA LEU A 28 -14.56 2.72 -4.71
C LEU A 28 -15.22 1.33 -4.70
N ILE A 29 -15.85 0.89 -5.81
CA ILE A 29 -16.72 -0.31 -5.80
C ILE A 29 -16.02 -1.60 -6.27
N LYS A 30 -14.82 -1.56 -6.86
CA LYS A 30 -14.30 -2.72 -7.63
C LYS A 30 -13.27 -3.64 -6.94
N SER A 31 -12.76 -3.34 -5.75
CA SER A 31 -11.82 -4.24 -5.07
C SER A 31 -12.26 -4.52 -3.63
N PRO A 32 -12.22 -5.78 -3.17
CA PRO A 32 -12.46 -6.08 -1.77
C PRO A 32 -11.44 -5.33 -0.91
N LEU A 33 -11.91 -4.74 0.17
CA LEU A 33 -11.04 -4.01 1.09
C LEU A 33 -10.04 -4.98 1.74
N PRO A 34 -8.79 -4.56 1.95
CA PRO A 34 -7.82 -5.34 2.71
C PRO A 34 -8.33 -5.60 4.13
N GLN A 35 -8.30 -6.88 4.53
CA GLN A 35 -8.58 -7.32 5.90
C GLN A 35 -7.32 -7.06 6.72
N VAL A 36 -7.37 -6.18 7.72
CA VAL A 36 -6.21 -5.82 8.54
C VAL A 36 -6.39 -6.20 10.01
N TYR A 37 -5.31 -6.62 10.64
CA TYR A 37 -5.23 -6.90 12.08
C TYR A 37 -3.99 -6.21 12.64
N ILE A 38 -4.17 -5.29 13.58
CA ILE A 38 -3.08 -4.47 14.12
C ILE A 38 -2.59 -5.07 15.44
N LEU A 39 -1.27 -5.25 15.55
CA LEU A 39 -0.56 -5.57 16.81
C LEU A 39 0.28 -4.35 17.19
N THR A 40 -0.11 -3.64 18.24
CA THR A 40 0.48 -2.34 18.62
C THR A 40 0.91 -2.34 20.08
N ASP A 41 2.12 -1.89 20.36
CA ASP A 41 2.63 -1.64 21.71
C ASP A 41 2.39 -0.17 22.12
N VAL A 42 1.22 0.36 21.71
CA VAL A 42 0.75 1.71 22.04
C VAL A 42 1.05 2.10 23.48
N SER A 43 1.39 3.39 23.65
CA SER A 43 1.93 3.98 24.89
C SER A 43 3.40 3.69 25.18
N ASN A 44 4.08 2.89 24.34
CA ASN A 44 5.54 2.87 24.31
C ASN A 44 6.09 4.24 23.85
N GLU A 45 5.72 4.62 22.63
CA GLU A 45 6.09 5.88 21.99
C GLU A 45 4.84 6.58 21.40
N PRO A 46 4.94 7.88 21.05
CA PRO A 46 3.81 8.59 20.46
C PRO A 46 3.31 8.05 19.11
N ASP A 47 4.17 7.38 18.35
CA ASP A 47 3.97 7.06 16.94
C ASP A 47 2.92 5.97 16.68
N ASP A 48 2.72 5.01 17.59
CA ASP A 48 1.59 4.08 17.54
C ASP A 48 0.26 4.84 17.56
N GLN A 49 0.13 5.83 18.45
CA GLN A 49 -1.09 6.63 18.57
C GLN A 49 -1.26 7.56 17.35
N GLU A 50 -0.17 8.14 16.85
CA GLU A 50 -0.18 8.88 15.58
C GLU A 50 -0.67 7.99 14.42
N SER A 51 -0.18 6.75 14.34
CA SER A 51 -0.55 5.77 13.31
C SER A 51 -2.00 5.29 13.47
N LEU A 52 -2.53 5.16 14.70
CA LEU A 52 -3.96 4.91 14.94
C LEU A 52 -4.84 6.05 14.38
N VAL A 53 -4.43 7.30 14.54
CA VAL A 53 -5.17 8.45 13.96
C VAL A 53 -5.17 8.36 12.43
N ARG A 54 -4.05 8.00 11.80
CA ARG A 54 -4.01 7.76 10.35
C ARG A 54 -4.91 6.60 9.95
N LEU A 55 -4.84 5.44 10.64
CA LEU A 55 -5.72 4.30 10.38
C LEU A 55 -7.19 4.70 10.41
N LEU A 56 -7.64 5.41 11.46
CA LEU A 56 -9.05 5.74 11.64
C LEU A 56 -9.57 6.80 10.66
N THR A 57 -8.70 7.71 10.19
CA THR A 57 -9.04 8.67 9.11
C THR A 57 -9.06 8.03 7.72
N HIS A 58 -8.50 6.82 7.58
CA HIS A 58 -8.49 6.01 6.35
C HIS A 58 -9.36 4.75 6.47
N ALA A 59 -10.15 4.61 7.54
CA ALA A 59 -10.82 3.34 7.84
C ALA A 59 -11.90 2.94 6.81
N ASP A 60 -12.31 3.82 5.90
CA ASP A 60 -13.12 3.48 4.73
C ASP A 60 -12.37 2.64 3.69
N LEU A 61 -11.03 2.60 3.75
CA LEU A 61 -10.17 1.82 2.87
C LEU A 61 -9.78 0.45 3.43
N TYR A 62 -10.31 0.07 4.60
CA TYR A 62 -9.93 -1.16 5.29
C TYR A 62 -11.15 -1.90 5.82
N ASN A 63 -11.03 -3.21 5.92
CA ASN A 63 -11.80 -3.97 6.89
C ASN A 63 -10.93 -4.24 8.10
N ILE A 64 -11.08 -3.42 9.15
CA ILE A 64 -10.32 -3.56 10.40
C ILE A 64 -10.95 -4.71 11.18
N THR A 65 -10.21 -5.81 11.30
CA THR A 65 -10.69 -7.05 11.93
C THR A 65 -10.17 -7.26 13.35
N GLY A 66 -9.14 -6.52 13.76
CA GLY A 66 -8.65 -6.55 15.14
C GLY A 66 -7.67 -5.42 15.45
N LEU A 67 -7.73 -4.94 16.69
CA LEU A 67 -6.79 -3.99 17.27
C LEU A 67 -6.29 -4.59 18.58
N SER A 68 -5.05 -5.06 18.64
CA SER A 68 -4.53 -5.75 19.82
C SER A 68 -3.35 -5.01 20.42
N ALA A 69 -3.46 -4.69 21.71
CA ALA A 69 -2.34 -4.19 22.49
C ALA A 69 -1.36 -5.34 22.75
N VAL A 70 -0.08 -5.16 22.43
CA VAL A 70 0.98 -6.17 22.60
C VAL A 70 2.15 -5.60 23.38
N THR A 71 3.06 -6.47 23.80
CA THR A 71 4.37 -6.07 24.31
C THR A 71 5.37 -5.93 23.17
N SER A 72 6.45 -5.21 23.40
CA SER A 72 7.65 -5.17 22.57
C SER A 72 8.90 -5.17 23.45
N TYR A 73 10.08 -5.02 22.88
CA TYR A 73 11.29 -4.78 23.66
C TYR A 73 11.21 -3.47 24.47
N TRP A 74 10.57 -2.45 23.89
CA TRP A 74 10.42 -1.12 24.48
C TRP A 74 9.25 -1.06 25.48
N LEU A 75 8.28 -1.96 25.35
CA LEU A 75 7.18 -2.16 26.29
C LEU A 75 7.03 -3.65 26.69
N ASN A 76 7.92 -4.13 27.54
CA ASN A 76 8.17 -5.57 27.72
C ASN A 76 7.25 -6.32 28.70
N TYR A 77 6.62 -5.64 29.66
CA TYR A 77 5.86 -6.31 30.74
C TYR A 77 4.47 -5.71 31.02
N THR A 78 3.88 -5.01 30.04
CA THR A 78 2.54 -4.40 30.17
C THR A 78 1.93 -4.16 28.78
N THR A 79 0.62 -3.93 28.74
CA THR A 79 -0.15 -3.60 27.54
C THR A 79 -1.15 -2.49 27.87
N PHE A 80 -1.47 -1.60 26.91
CA PHE A 80 -2.36 -0.46 27.13
C PHE A 80 -3.56 -0.41 26.14
N PRO A 81 -4.48 -1.40 26.17
CA PRO A 81 -5.67 -1.36 25.31
C PRO A 81 -6.57 -0.15 25.58
N ASP A 82 -6.53 0.43 26.78
CA ASP A 82 -7.28 1.65 27.14
C ASP A 82 -6.91 2.86 26.27
N VAL A 83 -5.66 2.96 25.82
CA VAL A 83 -5.25 4.03 24.90
C VAL A 83 -5.92 3.85 23.53
N ILE A 84 -6.04 2.61 23.05
CA ILE A 84 -6.78 2.31 21.82
C ILE A 84 -8.26 2.67 22.01
N HIS A 85 -8.86 2.35 23.16
CA HIS A 85 -10.24 2.73 23.48
C HIS A 85 -10.44 4.25 23.52
N GLU A 86 -9.48 5.01 24.02
CA GLU A 86 -9.51 6.48 24.04
C GLU A 86 -9.49 7.04 22.62
N VAL A 87 -8.55 6.62 21.79
CA VAL A 87 -8.43 7.04 20.38
C VAL A 87 -9.72 6.74 19.61
N VAL A 88 -10.29 5.53 19.78
CA VAL A 88 -11.57 5.15 19.15
C VAL A 88 -12.74 5.97 19.68
N SER A 89 -12.72 6.35 20.96
CA SER A 89 -13.75 7.22 21.54
C SER A 89 -13.68 8.62 20.95
N ASN A 90 -12.49 9.18 20.76
CA ASN A 90 -12.32 10.47 20.10
C ASN A 90 -12.77 10.41 18.62
N TYR A 91 -12.42 9.34 17.92
CA TYR A 91 -12.87 9.08 16.54
C TYR A 91 -14.41 9.08 16.42
N SER A 92 -15.12 8.54 17.42
CA SER A 92 -16.59 8.48 17.40
C SER A 92 -17.24 9.86 17.21
N THR A 93 -16.58 10.92 17.69
CA THR A 93 -17.06 12.30 17.59
C THR A 93 -17.01 12.86 16.17
N VAL A 94 -16.18 12.30 15.29
CA VAL A 94 -15.97 12.76 13.92
C VAL A 94 -16.37 11.75 12.85
N ARG A 95 -16.71 10.50 13.23
CA ARG A 95 -17.08 9.44 12.30
C ARG A 95 -18.18 9.86 11.30
N ALA A 96 -19.22 10.54 11.79
CA ALA A 96 -20.32 10.96 10.92
C ALA A 96 -19.87 11.96 9.84
N GLN A 97 -18.95 12.86 10.19
CA GLN A 97 -18.36 13.79 9.23
C GLN A 97 -17.51 13.03 8.22
N LEU A 98 -16.59 12.16 8.66
CA LEU A 98 -15.78 11.32 7.78
C LEU A 98 -16.64 10.50 6.80
N GLN A 99 -17.71 9.88 7.29
CA GLN A 99 -18.63 9.08 6.48
C GLN A 99 -19.34 9.89 5.40
N SER A 100 -19.50 11.21 5.56
CA SER A 100 -20.14 12.05 4.54
C SER A 100 -19.28 12.30 3.29
N HIS A 101 -17.99 11.98 3.35
CA HIS A 101 -17.02 12.22 2.27
C HIS A 101 -16.80 11.01 1.34
N THR A 102 -17.41 9.86 1.62
CA THR A 102 -17.14 8.63 0.88
C THR A 102 -18.36 7.74 0.81
N THR A 103 -18.46 6.95 -0.26
CA THR A 103 -19.42 5.84 -0.39
C THR A 103 -18.90 4.56 0.27
N GLY A 104 -17.62 4.51 0.65
CA GLY A 104 -17.06 3.48 1.51
C GLY A 104 -17.65 3.52 2.92
N ASN A 105 -17.29 2.55 3.76
CA ASN A 105 -17.86 2.45 5.11
C ASN A 105 -16.80 2.69 6.18
N PHE A 106 -16.98 3.76 6.95
CA PHE A 106 -16.23 3.98 8.17
C PHE A 106 -16.82 3.11 9.30
N PRO A 107 -16.04 2.26 10.00
CA PRO A 107 -16.56 1.37 11.04
C PRO A 107 -17.16 2.14 12.22
N THR A 108 -18.16 1.59 12.91
CA THR A 108 -18.71 2.22 14.13
C THR A 108 -17.73 2.11 15.28
N SER A 109 -17.78 3.06 16.22
CA SER A 109 -16.97 2.98 17.44
C SER A 109 -17.27 1.74 18.27
N ASP A 110 -18.54 1.31 18.31
CA ASP A 110 -18.93 0.10 19.06
C ASP A 110 -18.33 -1.15 18.44
N TYR A 111 -18.32 -1.25 17.10
CA TYR A 111 -17.63 -2.33 16.40
C TYR A 111 -16.13 -2.30 16.68
N LEU A 112 -15.48 -1.14 16.50
CA LEU A 112 -14.04 -1.00 16.77
C LEU A 112 -13.69 -1.38 18.21
N LYS A 113 -14.48 -0.93 19.19
CA LYS A 113 -14.28 -1.29 20.60
C LYS A 113 -14.47 -2.78 20.86
N SER A 114 -15.36 -3.45 20.14
CA SER A 114 -15.61 -4.89 20.30
C SER A 114 -14.47 -5.78 19.80
N ILE A 115 -13.58 -5.25 18.95
CA ILE A 115 -12.41 -5.94 18.41
C ILE A 115 -11.08 -5.45 19.01
N ILE A 116 -11.15 -4.64 20.08
CA ILE A 116 -9.98 -4.27 20.89
C ILE A 116 -9.72 -5.39 21.90
N HIS A 117 -8.53 -5.96 21.84
CA HIS A 117 -8.11 -7.02 22.75
C HIS A 117 -6.73 -6.75 23.33
N SER A 118 -6.43 -7.42 24.45
CA SER A 118 -5.11 -7.40 25.04
C SER A 118 -4.36 -8.69 24.76
N GLY A 119 -3.10 -8.57 24.35
CA GLY A 119 -2.15 -9.65 24.26
C GLY A 119 -1.64 -10.12 25.62
N PRO A 120 -0.75 -11.12 25.63
CA PRO A 120 0.03 -11.47 26.80
C PRO A 120 0.83 -10.26 27.28
N ILE A 121 0.89 -10.03 28.60
CA ILE A 121 1.74 -8.98 29.18
C ILE A 121 3.22 -9.39 29.23
N SER A 122 3.55 -10.63 28.88
CA SER A 122 4.92 -11.12 28.86
C SER A 122 5.62 -10.84 27.53
N TYR A 123 6.90 -10.46 27.60
CA TYR A 123 7.74 -10.25 26.42
C TYR A 123 7.89 -11.50 25.53
N GLY A 124 7.51 -11.36 24.26
CA GLY A 124 7.86 -12.28 23.18
C GLY A 124 7.51 -13.74 23.48
N LEU A 125 8.49 -14.64 23.34
CA LEU A 125 8.31 -16.09 23.47
C LEU A 125 7.94 -16.58 24.88
N VAL A 126 8.04 -15.74 25.92
CA VAL A 126 7.55 -16.11 27.26
C VAL A 126 6.06 -16.44 27.20
N ALA A 127 5.31 -15.73 26.36
CA ALA A 127 3.88 -15.91 26.16
C ALA A 127 3.48 -17.33 25.72
N LEU A 128 4.38 -18.08 25.07
CA LEU A 128 4.07 -19.43 24.60
C LEU A 128 3.89 -20.45 25.74
N GLN A 129 4.28 -20.09 26.96
CA GLN A 129 4.13 -20.91 28.17
C GLN A 129 2.88 -20.53 28.98
N GLU A 130 2.15 -19.51 28.54
CA GLU A 130 0.97 -18.98 29.21
C GLU A 130 -0.32 -19.52 28.56
N PRO A 131 -1.47 -19.47 29.25
CA PRO A 131 -2.76 -19.65 28.61
C PRO A 131 -2.96 -18.67 27.45
N LEU A 132 -3.73 -19.08 26.46
CA LEU A 132 -4.04 -18.25 25.29
C LEU A 132 -4.71 -16.94 25.73
N SER A 133 -4.14 -15.79 25.35
CA SER A 133 -4.71 -14.47 25.65
C SER A 133 -5.98 -14.21 24.82
N ASP A 134 -6.79 -13.25 25.26
CA ASP A 134 -7.98 -12.79 24.53
C ASP A 134 -7.63 -12.39 23.09
N ALA A 135 -6.56 -11.62 22.88
CA ALA A 135 -6.11 -11.23 21.54
C ALA A 135 -5.68 -12.43 20.68
N SER A 136 -5.02 -13.43 21.27
CA SER A 136 -4.55 -14.61 20.53
C SER A 136 -5.73 -15.51 20.13
N ALA A 137 -6.71 -15.68 21.02
CA ALA A 137 -7.95 -16.39 20.73
C ALA A 137 -8.78 -15.67 19.66
N HIS A 138 -8.88 -14.35 19.74
CA HIS A 138 -9.57 -13.53 18.75
C HIS A 138 -8.88 -13.56 17.39
N LEU A 139 -7.55 -13.48 17.33
CA LEU A 139 -6.82 -13.61 16.06
C LEU A 139 -7.11 -14.96 15.39
N ILE A 140 -7.15 -16.06 16.15
CA ILE A 140 -7.51 -17.38 15.61
C ILE A 140 -8.92 -17.36 15.04
N SER A 141 -9.91 -16.82 15.76
CA SER A 141 -11.30 -16.79 15.30
C SER A 141 -11.50 -15.93 14.06
N VAL A 142 -10.80 -14.79 13.99
CA VAL A 142 -10.77 -13.92 12.79
C VAL A 142 -10.24 -14.72 11.60
N VAL A 143 -9.05 -15.31 11.70
CA VAL A 143 -8.45 -16.04 10.58
C VAL A 143 -9.35 -17.19 10.13
N ASP A 144 -9.96 -17.93 11.06
CA ASP A 144 -10.90 -19.02 10.73
C ASP A 144 -12.15 -18.55 9.98
N SER A 145 -12.63 -17.33 10.26
CA SER A 145 -13.81 -16.76 9.62
C SER A 145 -13.56 -16.23 8.20
N LEU A 146 -12.30 -15.98 7.82
CA LEU A 146 -11.94 -15.34 6.57
C LEU A 146 -11.67 -16.35 5.44
N SER A 147 -12.15 -15.99 4.25
CA SER A 147 -11.82 -16.65 2.98
C SER A 147 -10.73 -15.93 2.18
N ALA A 148 -10.40 -14.70 2.55
CA ALA A 148 -9.39 -13.85 1.91
C ALA A 148 -8.18 -13.67 2.83
N PRO A 149 -7.02 -13.24 2.30
CA PRO A 149 -5.84 -12.99 3.12
C PRO A 149 -6.10 -11.95 4.23
N LEU A 150 -5.51 -12.21 5.41
CA LEU A 150 -5.45 -11.29 6.54
C LEU A 150 -4.05 -10.66 6.61
N TYR A 151 -4.01 -9.33 6.56
CA TYR A 151 -2.80 -8.53 6.73
C TYR A 151 -2.60 -8.20 8.20
N ILE A 152 -1.71 -8.94 8.85
CA ILE A 152 -1.25 -8.67 10.20
C ILE A 152 -0.15 -7.63 10.14
N GLN A 153 -0.39 -6.48 10.76
CA GLN A 153 0.55 -5.37 10.81
C GLN A 153 1.06 -5.26 12.25
N ALA A 154 2.36 -5.53 12.46
CA ALA A 154 2.97 -5.50 13.77
C ALA A 154 3.80 -4.23 13.93
N TRP A 155 3.27 -3.34 14.74
CA TRP A 155 3.86 -2.06 15.15
C TRP A 155 4.78 -2.30 16.36
N GLY A 156 4.40 -3.23 17.24
CA GLY A 156 5.24 -3.72 18.33
C GLY A 156 5.75 -5.14 18.16
N GLY A 157 5.62 -5.95 19.21
CA GLY A 157 5.96 -7.37 19.17
C GLY A 157 4.93 -8.23 18.41
N THR A 158 5.28 -9.49 18.17
CA THR A 158 4.43 -10.47 17.49
C THR A 158 3.99 -11.62 18.41
N ASN A 159 4.10 -11.42 19.73
CA ASN A 159 3.80 -12.44 20.73
C ASN A 159 2.36 -13.01 20.66
N VAL A 160 1.37 -12.19 20.26
CA VAL A 160 -0.01 -12.63 19.98
C VAL A 160 -0.06 -13.60 18.80
N LEU A 161 0.59 -13.26 17.69
CA LEU A 161 0.65 -14.14 16.51
C LEU A 161 1.42 -15.42 16.84
N ALA A 162 2.55 -15.32 17.54
CA ALA A 162 3.32 -16.49 17.93
C ALA A 162 2.52 -17.43 18.85
N SER A 163 1.77 -16.87 19.82
CA SER A 163 0.92 -17.64 20.73
C SER A 163 -0.24 -18.32 19.98
N ALA A 164 -0.88 -17.61 19.05
CA ALA A 164 -1.91 -18.16 18.18
C ALA A 164 -1.38 -19.34 17.34
N LEU A 165 -0.26 -19.15 16.66
CA LEU A 165 0.38 -20.17 15.83
C LEU A 165 0.85 -21.38 16.64
N ASN A 166 1.45 -21.15 17.81
CA ASN A 166 1.85 -22.23 18.72
C ASN A 166 0.63 -23.05 19.15
N HIS A 167 -0.44 -22.38 19.58
CA HIS A 167 -1.67 -23.03 20.00
C HIS A 167 -2.28 -23.90 18.91
N ILE A 168 -2.48 -23.38 17.70
CA ILE A 168 -3.06 -24.18 16.61
C ILE A 168 -2.16 -25.34 16.19
N SER A 169 -0.83 -25.18 16.28
CA SER A 169 0.11 -26.25 15.94
C SER A 169 0.04 -27.45 16.90
N LEU A 170 -0.46 -27.22 18.12
CA LEU A 170 -0.65 -28.24 19.15
C LEU A 170 -2.06 -28.83 19.16
N THR A 171 -3.06 -28.10 18.63
CA THR A 171 -4.48 -28.46 18.77
C THR A 171 -5.17 -28.86 17.47
N ARG A 172 -4.55 -28.61 16.30
CA ARG A 172 -5.15 -28.89 14.99
C ARG A 172 -4.34 -29.89 14.17
N SER A 173 -4.94 -30.39 13.10
CA SER A 173 -4.22 -31.21 12.12
C SER A 173 -3.21 -30.35 11.34
N GLN A 174 -2.18 -30.99 10.78
CA GLN A 174 -1.20 -30.28 9.96
C GLN A 174 -1.85 -29.54 8.77
N ASN A 175 -2.83 -30.16 8.11
CA ASN A 175 -3.55 -29.57 6.98
C ASN A 175 -4.33 -28.30 7.39
N ASP A 176 -4.93 -28.31 8.58
CA ASP A 176 -5.66 -27.13 9.08
C ASP A 176 -4.69 -26.00 9.44
N VAL A 177 -3.51 -26.33 9.96
CA VAL A 177 -2.44 -25.34 10.23
C VAL A 177 -1.92 -24.73 8.94
N GLU A 178 -1.67 -25.54 7.91
CA GLU A 178 -1.25 -25.06 6.58
C GLU A 178 -2.32 -24.14 5.95
N THR A 179 -3.59 -24.52 6.05
CA THR A 179 -4.73 -23.70 5.58
C THR A 179 -4.85 -22.40 6.38
N PHE A 180 -4.57 -22.43 7.68
CA PHE A 180 -4.56 -21.23 8.52
C PHE A 180 -3.43 -20.27 8.10
N ILE A 181 -2.22 -20.80 7.91
CA ILE A 181 -1.01 -20.04 7.54
C ILE A 181 -1.13 -19.43 6.15
N ASP A 182 -1.72 -20.13 5.17
CA ASP A 182 -1.87 -19.62 3.80
C ASP A 182 -2.66 -18.31 3.72
N LYS A 183 -3.55 -18.08 4.69
CA LYS A 183 -4.33 -16.84 4.81
C LYS A 183 -3.52 -15.67 5.38
N LEU A 184 -2.34 -15.89 5.94
CA LEU A 184 -1.60 -14.84 6.64
C LEU A 184 -0.67 -14.06 5.71
N ARG A 185 -0.70 -12.74 5.86
CA ARG A 185 0.29 -11.79 5.32
C ARG A 185 0.77 -10.97 6.51
N VAL A 186 2.05 -11.04 6.85
CA VAL A 186 2.61 -10.33 8.01
C VAL A 186 3.53 -9.22 7.52
N TYR A 187 3.37 -8.03 8.06
CA TYR A 187 4.30 -6.92 7.90
C TYR A 187 4.71 -6.45 9.30
N THR A 188 6.01 -6.52 9.62
CA THR A 188 6.54 -5.99 10.88
C THR A 188 7.37 -4.74 10.69
N ILE A 189 7.22 -3.79 11.62
CA ILE A 189 8.04 -2.57 11.73
C ILE A 189 9.34 -2.96 12.45
N SER A 190 10.17 -3.69 11.69
CA SER A 190 11.20 -4.58 12.22
C SER A 190 10.62 -5.61 13.21
N ASP A 191 11.40 -6.63 13.57
CA ASP A 191 10.99 -7.52 14.66
C ASP A 191 11.38 -6.88 16.00
N GLN A 192 10.39 -6.44 16.78
CA GLN A 192 10.61 -5.76 18.07
C GLN A 192 10.53 -6.68 19.29
N ASP A 193 10.39 -7.99 19.07
CA ASP A 193 10.57 -9.00 20.10
C ASP A 193 11.27 -10.25 19.52
N ASN A 194 11.51 -11.26 20.36
CA ASN A 194 12.14 -12.50 19.92
C ASN A 194 11.16 -13.50 19.24
N SER A 195 9.88 -13.14 19.08
CA SER A 195 8.87 -14.03 18.53
C SER A 195 8.76 -13.93 17.00
N GLY A 196 9.10 -12.79 16.40
CA GLY A 196 9.09 -12.62 14.93
C GLY A 196 10.07 -13.55 14.21
N PHE A 197 11.32 -13.62 14.71
CA PHE A 197 12.30 -14.58 14.21
C PHE A 197 11.86 -16.04 14.40
N TRP A 198 11.26 -16.36 15.55
CA TRP A 198 10.73 -17.69 15.83
C TRP A 198 9.59 -18.07 14.88
N ILE A 199 8.68 -17.16 14.56
CA ILE A 199 7.60 -17.37 13.58
C ILE A 199 8.21 -17.71 12.23
N ARG A 200 9.14 -16.90 11.72
CA ARG A 200 9.79 -17.14 10.41
C ARG A 200 10.53 -18.47 10.36
N ALA A 201 11.17 -18.88 11.45
CA ALA A 201 11.86 -20.16 11.54
C ALA A 201 10.91 -21.37 11.64
N ARG A 202 9.78 -21.22 12.34
CA ARG A 202 8.86 -22.34 12.63
C ARG A 202 7.78 -22.52 11.57
N PHE A 203 7.36 -21.44 10.93
CA PHE A 203 6.28 -21.37 9.95
C PHE A 203 6.76 -20.64 8.68
N PRO A 204 7.77 -21.18 7.98
CA PRO A 204 8.45 -20.48 6.89
C PRO A 204 7.55 -20.19 5.69
N SER A 205 6.40 -20.84 5.55
CA SER A 205 5.44 -20.56 4.47
C SER A 205 4.64 -19.27 4.66
N ILE A 206 4.58 -18.70 5.88
CA ILE A 206 3.92 -17.41 6.12
C ILE A 206 4.60 -16.35 5.26
N ARG A 207 3.81 -15.61 4.47
CA ARG A 207 4.34 -14.43 3.78
C ARG A 207 4.63 -13.35 4.81
N TYR A 208 5.91 -13.00 4.94
CA TYR A 208 6.40 -12.13 6.01
C TYR A 208 7.27 -11.04 5.43
N ILE A 209 6.93 -9.77 5.67
CA ILE A 209 7.74 -8.61 5.35
C ILE A 209 8.40 -8.15 6.64
N SER A 210 9.72 -8.06 6.65
CA SER A 210 10.48 -7.54 7.79
C SER A 210 11.87 -7.07 7.38
N SER A 211 12.21 -5.85 7.79
CA SER A 211 13.56 -5.31 7.68
C SER A 211 14.51 -6.08 8.61
N SER A 212 15.46 -6.83 8.04
CA SER A 212 16.45 -7.59 8.79
C SER A 212 17.74 -6.80 8.94
N HIS A 213 18.05 -6.38 10.17
CA HIS A 213 19.22 -5.58 10.52
C HIS A 213 19.77 -6.00 11.89
N ALA A 214 20.93 -5.45 12.29
CA ALA A 214 21.46 -5.66 13.63
C ALA A 214 20.46 -5.16 14.68
N TRP A 215 20.41 -5.82 15.85
CA TRP A 215 19.45 -5.48 16.89
C TRP A 215 19.50 -3.98 17.24
N ASN A 216 18.36 -3.30 17.21
CA ASN A 216 18.22 -1.85 17.48
C ASN A 216 18.97 -0.91 16.49
N TYR A 217 19.39 -1.40 15.32
CA TYR A 217 19.94 -0.56 14.25
C TYR A 217 18.82 -0.17 13.27
N TYR A 218 17.77 0.45 13.79
CA TYR A 218 16.57 0.77 13.02
C TYR A 218 16.84 1.70 11.83
N GLY A 219 17.89 2.52 11.89
CA GLY A 219 18.34 3.33 10.76
C GLY A 219 18.69 2.52 9.50
N ASP A 220 18.91 1.21 9.60
CA ASP A 220 19.14 0.33 8.46
C ASP A 220 17.85 -0.17 7.80
N ALA A 221 16.71 -0.09 8.49
CA ALA A 221 15.41 -0.57 8.01
C ALA A 221 14.78 0.32 6.93
N THR A 222 13.75 -0.17 6.26
CA THR A 222 13.01 0.58 5.23
C THR A 222 12.03 1.60 5.84
N TRP A 223 11.28 1.18 6.87
CA TRP A 223 10.20 1.96 7.49
C TRP A 223 10.56 3.38 7.96
N PRO A 224 11.81 3.69 8.41
CA PRO A 224 12.18 5.06 8.73
C PRO A 224 12.05 6.03 7.55
N GLY A 225 11.92 5.55 6.31
CA GLY A 225 11.61 6.42 5.16
C GLY A 225 10.35 7.27 5.35
N ILE A 226 9.44 6.90 6.25
CA ILE A 226 8.27 7.74 6.56
C ILE A 226 8.67 9.16 7.00
N SER A 227 9.64 9.29 7.91
CA SER A 227 10.00 10.58 8.53
C SER A 227 11.37 10.63 9.25
N GLY A 228 12.16 9.55 9.18
CA GLY A 228 13.32 9.32 10.03
C GLY A 228 14.62 9.96 9.56
N GLU A 229 14.65 10.65 8.41
CA GLU A 229 15.89 11.20 7.86
C GLU A 229 16.61 12.19 8.79
N PRO A 230 15.93 13.06 9.58
CA PRO A 230 16.62 13.96 10.49
C PRO A 230 17.19 13.23 11.71
N TYR A 231 16.51 12.17 12.16
CA TYR A 231 16.85 11.42 13.37
C TYR A 231 17.99 10.43 13.12
N TYR A 232 17.86 9.60 12.06
CA TYR A 232 18.85 8.58 11.71
C TYR A 232 19.95 9.08 10.75
N SER A 233 19.87 10.32 10.26
CA SER A 233 20.88 10.95 9.41
C SER A 233 21.15 10.26 8.05
N PHE A 234 20.13 9.67 7.42
CA PHE A 234 20.20 9.13 6.05
C PHE A 234 19.64 10.12 5.01
N ASP A 235 19.91 9.86 3.72
CA ASP A 235 19.34 10.54 2.54
C ASP A 235 19.11 12.06 2.67
N LYS A 236 20.03 12.81 3.28
CA LYS A 236 19.89 14.27 3.48
C LYS A 236 19.73 14.98 2.12
N GLY A 237 18.64 15.72 1.96
CA GLY A 237 18.28 16.36 0.69
C GLY A 237 17.52 15.46 -0.30
N GLY A 238 17.28 14.20 0.06
CA GLY A 238 16.43 13.26 -0.67
C GLY A 238 14.95 13.63 -0.56
N PRO A 239 14.30 13.32 0.57
CA PRO A 239 12.90 13.64 0.78
C PRO A 239 12.67 15.10 1.17
N ASP A 240 11.43 15.57 0.99
CA ASP A 240 10.99 16.86 1.52
C ASP A 240 10.71 16.75 3.03
N THR A 241 11.67 17.18 3.84
CA THR A 241 11.56 17.22 5.30
C THR A 241 10.55 18.26 5.80
N SER A 242 10.17 19.26 4.99
CA SER A 242 9.21 20.29 5.43
C SER A 242 7.83 19.70 5.76
N LEU A 243 7.46 18.59 5.10
CA LEU A 243 6.19 17.86 5.24
C LEU A 243 6.07 16.99 6.50
N ILE A 244 7.11 16.96 7.33
CA ILE A 244 7.14 16.16 8.57
C ILE A 244 7.52 16.99 9.79
N THR A 245 7.69 18.30 9.65
CA THR A 245 8.06 19.16 10.77
C THR A 245 6.92 19.27 11.78
N LYS A 246 7.25 19.53 13.04
CA LYS A 246 6.25 19.83 14.08
C LYS A 246 5.35 20.99 13.68
N GLN A 247 5.89 21.99 12.96
CA GLN A 247 5.09 23.09 12.43
C GLN A 247 4.10 22.62 11.37
N TRP A 248 4.52 21.77 10.43
CA TRP A 248 3.63 21.21 9.42
C TRP A 248 2.53 20.35 10.05
N LEU A 249 2.89 19.49 11.02
CA LEU A 249 1.92 18.69 11.78
C LEU A 249 0.91 19.58 12.52
N ALA A 250 1.38 20.63 13.20
CA ALA A 250 0.51 21.57 13.90
C ALA A 250 -0.48 22.29 12.94
N GLN A 251 -0.07 22.54 11.70
CA GLN A 251 -0.87 23.24 10.71
C GLN A 251 -1.87 22.32 9.97
N HIS A 252 -1.50 21.06 9.75
CA HIS A 252 -2.23 20.18 8.83
C HIS A 252 -2.86 18.97 9.49
N ILE A 253 -2.31 18.48 10.60
CA ILE A 253 -2.72 17.22 11.24
C ILE A 253 -3.30 17.44 12.63
N GLN A 254 -2.64 18.23 13.49
CA GLN A 254 -3.05 18.50 14.87
C GLN A 254 -4.11 19.61 14.95
N ILE A 255 -5.11 19.52 14.09
CA ILE A 255 -6.19 20.50 13.93
C ILE A 255 -7.55 19.81 14.03
N GLY A 256 -8.60 20.60 14.20
CA GLY A 256 -9.96 20.07 14.26
C GLY A 256 -10.24 19.24 15.51
N PRO A 257 -11.47 18.74 15.66
CA PRO A 257 -11.89 18.05 16.88
C PRO A 257 -11.15 16.72 17.13
N PHE A 258 -10.68 16.04 16.09
CA PHE A 258 -9.97 14.77 16.21
C PHE A 258 -8.45 14.92 16.22
N GLY A 259 -7.90 15.64 15.24
CA GLY A 259 -6.46 15.83 15.11
C GLY A 259 -5.84 16.53 16.31
N SER A 260 -6.42 17.64 16.77
CA SER A 260 -5.83 18.42 17.88
C SER A 260 -5.90 17.72 19.24
N SER A 261 -6.86 16.81 19.42
CA SER A 261 -7.08 16.10 20.69
C SER A 261 -6.37 14.74 20.74
N THR A 262 -6.10 14.13 19.58
CA THR A 262 -5.69 12.72 19.50
C THR A 262 -4.34 12.51 18.82
N TYR A 263 -3.94 13.37 17.88
CA TYR A 263 -2.62 13.26 17.25
C TYR A 263 -1.57 13.98 18.10
N ILE A 264 -0.84 13.20 18.89
CA ILE A 264 0.19 13.70 19.80
C ILE A 264 1.46 14.14 19.04
N THR A 265 2.33 14.89 19.71
CA THR A 265 3.54 15.43 19.05
C THR A 265 4.65 14.38 19.03
N PRO A 266 5.32 14.16 17.88
CA PRO A 266 6.40 13.18 17.79
C PRO A 266 7.52 13.43 18.80
N ALA A 267 7.95 12.35 19.46
CA ALA A 267 9.11 12.32 20.36
C ALA A 267 10.42 12.04 19.60
N PHE A 268 10.40 11.08 18.67
CA PHE A 268 11.54 10.67 17.86
C PHE A 268 11.26 10.93 16.37
N ILE A 269 10.75 9.92 15.66
CA ILE A 269 10.24 10.07 14.31
C ILE A 269 8.71 10.10 14.34
N MET A 270 8.09 10.63 13.28
CA MET A 270 6.63 10.64 13.13
C MET A 270 6.17 9.31 12.52
N GLU A 271 5.16 8.68 13.12
CA GLU A 271 4.42 7.55 12.54
C GLU A 271 5.30 6.42 12.00
N GLY A 272 6.24 5.92 12.82
CA GLY A 272 7.16 4.84 12.47
C GLY A 272 6.45 3.59 11.93
N ASP A 273 5.22 3.35 12.38
CA ASP A 273 4.45 2.16 12.05
C ASP A 273 3.56 2.25 10.82
N SER A 274 3.22 3.48 10.44
CA SER A 274 2.33 3.75 9.31
C SER A 274 2.76 3.18 7.96
N PRO A 275 4.05 2.90 7.66
CA PRO A 275 4.42 2.14 6.46
C PRO A 275 3.66 0.83 6.30
N SER A 276 3.37 0.09 7.39
CA SER A 276 2.59 -1.16 7.32
C SER A 276 1.13 -0.93 6.88
N LEU A 277 0.51 0.17 7.33
CA LEU A 277 -0.81 0.62 6.87
C LEU A 277 -0.75 0.99 5.38
N LEU A 278 0.17 1.90 5.06
CA LEU A 278 0.38 2.47 3.74
C LEU A 278 0.72 1.41 2.67
N PHE A 279 1.30 0.28 3.07
CA PHE A 279 1.57 -0.87 2.20
C PHE A 279 0.28 -1.45 1.61
N THR A 280 -0.79 -1.47 2.41
CA THR A 280 -2.10 -2.05 2.05
C THR A 280 -3.12 -1.03 1.52
N VAL A 281 -2.79 0.27 1.52
CA VAL A 281 -3.67 1.31 0.93
C VAL A 281 -3.89 1.04 -0.56
N GLN A 282 -5.16 0.84 -0.94
CA GLN A 282 -5.55 0.70 -2.33
C GLN A 282 -5.63 2.07 -3.01
N ASN A 283 -4.49 2.57 -3.50
CA ASN A 283 -4.39 3.84 -4.24
C ASN A 283 -4.02 3.67 -5.73
N GLY A 284 -3.88 2.42 -6.18
CA GLY A 284 -3.53 2.04 -7.55
C GLY A 284 -2.02 1.98 -7.86
N LEU A 285 -1.16 2.25 -6.86
CA LEU A 285 0.29 2.20 -7.00
C LEU A 285 0.84 0.81 -6.72
N ASN A 286 0.34 0.14 -5.68
CA ASN A 286 0.82 -1.14 -5.19
C ASN A 286 -0.24 -2.22 -5.30
N ASP A 287 0.21 -3.48 -5.38
CA ASP A 287 -0.57 -4.66 -5.04
C ASP A 287 0.10 -5.33 -3.83
N PRO A 288 -0.54 -5.39 -2.66
CA PRO A 288 0.05 -5.99 -1.47
C PRO A 288 0.38 -7.49 -1.62
N GLU A 289 -0.21 -8.18 -2.60
CA GLU A 289 0.18 -9.55 -2.95
C GLU A 289 1.52 -9.62 -3.70
N HIS A 290 2.03 -8.48 -4.17
CA HIS A 290 3.31 -8.30 -4.86
C HIS A 290 4.20 -7.27 -4.15
N PRO A 291 4.82 -7.60 -3.00
CA PRO A 291 5.67 -6.66 -2.25
C PRO A 291 6.81 -6.04 -3.07
N GLU A 292 7.23 -6.71 -4.15
CA GLU A 292 8.24 -6.24 -5.09
C GLU A 292 7.79 -5.09 -6.00
N TYR A 293 6.48 -4.81 -6.10
CA TYR A 293 5.96 -3.73 -6.92
C TYR A 293 6.21 -2.35 -6.32
N GLY A 294 6.23 -2.25 -4.99
CA GLY A 294 6.48 -1.02 -4.28
C GLY A 294 5.28 -0.08 -4.22
N GLY A 295 5.15 0.62 -3.10
CA GLY A 295 4.11 1.60 -2.86
C GLY A 295 4.44 2.53 -1.70
N TRP A 296 3.40 3.14 -1.12
CA TRP A 296 3.55 4.07 0.00
C TRP A 296 4.15 3.41 1.25
N GLY A 297 3.97 2.10 1.42
CA GLY A 297 4.60 1.31 2.47
C GLY A 297 5.96 0.72 2.12
N GLY A 298 6.58 1.12 1.02
CA GLY A 298 7.91 0.63 0.61
C GLY A 298 7.85 -0.49 -0.42
N ARG A 299 9.02 -1.05 -0.73
CA ARG A 299 9.22 -2.13 -1.70
C ARG A 299 10.13 -3.19 -1.10
N TYR A 300 9.78 -4.46 -1.30
CA TYR A 300 10.45 -5.59 -0.67
C TYR A 300 10.68 -6.72 -1.67
N LYS A 301 11.79 -7.44 -1.55
CA LYS A 301 12.07 -8.62 -2.40
C LYS A 301 12.22 -9.86 -1.54
N PRO A 302 11.94 -11.06 -2.07
CA PRO A 302 12.35 -12.31 -1.43
C PRO A 302 13.81 -12.25 -0.98
N ASP A 303 14.06 -12.65 0.27
CA ASP A 303 15.42 -12.92 0.74
C ASP A 303 15.99 -14.19 0.08
N ASP A 304 15.10 -15.14 -0.24
CA ASP A 304 15.39 -16.35 -0.98
C ASP A 304 14.46 -16.49 -2.18
N LEU A 305 15.03 -16.30 -3.38
CA LEU A 305 14.30 -16.43 -4.65
C LEU A 305 13.74 -17.83 -4.87
N SER A 306 14.37 -18.87 -4.34
CA SER A 306 13.91 -20.26 -4.47
C SER A 306 12.71 -20.56 -3.55
N ARG A 307 12.44 -19.70 -2.56
CA ARG A 307 11.44 -19.88 -1.51
C ARG A 307 11.63 -21.14 -0.65
N VAL A 308 12.79 -21.80 -0.74
CA VAL A 308 13.09 -23.03 0.03
C VAL A 308 13.23 -22.72 1.52
N SER A 309 13.89 -21.60 1.86
CA SER A 309 14.08 -21.15 3.25
C SER A 309 12.87 -20.39 3.82
N GLY A 310 11.90 -20.04 2.98
CA GLY A 310 10.63 -19.46 3.38
C GLY A 310 10.13 -18.30 2.50
N SER A 311 9.00 -17.74 2.91
CA SER A 311 8.30 -16.64 2.26
C SER A 311 8.60 -15.29 2.92
N HIS A 312 9.84 -15.08 3.37
CA HIS A 312 10.30 -13.81 3.92
C HIS A 312 10.73 -12.84 2.80
N PHE A 313 10.37 -11.58 2.98
CA PHE A 313 10.67 -10.47 2.11
C PHE A 313 11.44 -9.41 2.92
N GLY A 314 12.65 -9.11 2.49
CA GLY A 314 13.52 -8.09 3.07
C GLY A 314 13.59 -6.83 2.22
N ASP A 315 14.37 -5.89 2.75
CA ASP A 315 14.55 -4.57 2.19
C ASP A 315 15.21 -4.61 0.79
N THR A 316 14.71 -3.78 -0.12
CA THR A 316 15.38 -3.44 -1.38
C THR A 316 15.48 -1.94 -1.51
N PHE A 317 16.27 -1.44 -2.44
CA PHE A 317 16.49 0.00 -2.64
C PHE A 317 15.92 0.50 -3.96
N ASP A 318 15.51 1.77 -3.96
CA ASP A 318 15.14 2.50 -5.18
C ASP A 318 16.20 3.53 -5.56
N TYR A 319 16.20 3.93 -6.83
CA TYR A 319 17.00 5.02 -7.35
C TYR A 319 16.11 6.24 -7.52
N VAL A 320 16.20 7.18 -6.60
CA VAL A 320 15.25 8.30 -6.52
C VAL A 320 16.00 9.61 -6.59
N ARG A 321 15.55 10.51 -7.47
CA ARG A 321 16.03 11.88 -7.50
C ARG A 321 15.39 12.67 -6.36
N GLY A 322 16.20 13.19 -5.46
CA GLY A 322 15.77 13.96 -4.30
C GLY A 322 15.47 15.42 -4.60
N VAL A 323 15.01 16.15 -3.57
CA VAL A 323 14.77 17.60 -3.60
C VAL A 323 16.07 18.38 -3.87
N SER A 324 17.22 17.86 -3.43
CA SER A 324 18.54 18.45 -3.74
C SER A 324 18.89 18.37 -5.24
N GLY A 325 18.18 17.54 -6.01
CA GLY A 325 18.48 17.23 -7.39
C GLY A 325 19.43 16.04 -7.57
N ASP A 326 20.03 15.52 -6.49
CA ASP A 326 20.89 14.33 -6.48
C ASP A 326 20.09 13.04 -6.58
N THR A 327 20.73 11.96 -7.01
CA THR A 327 20.12 10.61 -7.00
C THR A 327 20.56 9.85 -5.76
N PHE A 328 19.58 9.32 -5.03
CA PHE A 328 19.75 8.50 -3.84
C PHE A 328 19.49 7.04 -4.18
N VAL A 329 20.26 6.14 -3.59
CA VAL A 329 20.13 4.69 -3.73
C VAL A 329 19.95 4.11 -2.34
N SER A 330 18.71 3.89 -1.93
CA SER A 330 18.37 3.63 -0.52
C SER A 330 17.08 2.85 -0.40
N ASN A 331 16.98 2.00 0.62
CA ASN A 331 15.75 1.29 0.96
C ASN A 331 14.68 2.23 1.51
N LYS A 332 15.05 3.29 2.23
CA LYS A 332 14.11 4.32 2.69
C LYS A 332 13.50 5.10 1.53
N ALA A 333 14.22 5.22 0.42
CA ALA A 333 13.73 5.87 -0.80
C ALA A 333 12.53 5.16 -1.43
N THR A 334 12.34 3.87 -1.13
CA THR A 334 11.14 3.14 -1.56
C THR A 334 9.86 3.68 -0.90
N ILE A 335 9.96 4.36 0.25
CA ILE A 335 8.86 5.04 0.94
C ILE A 335 8.87 6.54 0.66
N TRP A 336 9.98 7.22 0.98
CA TRP A 336 9.96 8.69 1.06
C TRP A 336 9.73 9.38 -0.28
N ARG A 337 9.98 8.68 -1.40
CA ARG A 337 9.64 9.15 -2.75
C ARG A 337 8.15 9.44 -2.94
N TRP A 338 7.30 8.87 -2.08
CA TRP A 338 5.84 9.04 -2.12
C TRP A 338 5.30 9.99 -1.05
N ARG A 339 6.18 10.64 -0.27
CA ARG A 339 5.81 11.42 0.92
C ARG A 339 4.82 12.51 0.67
N GLU A 340 5.02 13.28 -0.40
CA GLU A 340 4.09 14.34 -0.74
C GLU A 340 2.65 13.81 -0.88
N ALA A 341 2.48 12.65 -1.52
CA ALA A 341 1.17 12.08 -1.79
C ALA A 341 0.49 11.55 -0.53
N PHE A 342 1.20 10.76 0.30
CA PHE A 342 0.60 10.23 1.53
C PHE A 342 0.40 11.29 2.62
N GLN A 343 1.18 12.37 2.63
CA GLN A 343 0.95 13.50 3.54
C GLN A 343 -0.19 14.40 3.07
N ALA A 344 -0.31 14.64 1.76
CA ALA A 344 -1.44 15.38 1.20
C ALA A 344 -2.77 14.65 1.47
N GLU A 345 -2.81 13.33 1.31
CA GLU A 345 -4.00 12.54 1.62
C GLU A 345 -4.33 12.56 3.12
N PHE A 346 -3.35 12.44 4.00
CA PHE A 346 -3.62 12.52 5.44
C PHE A 346 -4.14 13.89 5.86
N ALA A 347 -3.52 14.97 5.38
CA ALA A 347 -3.99 16.32 5.64
C ALA A 347 -5.43 16.53 5.13
N ALA A 348 -5.77 16.03 3.93
CA ALA A 348 -7.12 16.09 3.38
C ALA A 348 -8.13 15.31 4.25
N ARG A 349 -7.77 14.11 4.70
CA ARG A 349 -8.64 13.29 5.56
C ARG A 349 -8.78 13.82 6.98
N ILE A 350 -7.80 14.58 7.48
CA ILE A 350 -7.98 15.38 8.71
C ILE A 350 -8.98 16.51 8.47
N GLN A 351 -8.96 17.18 7.31
CA GLN A 351 -9.98 18.18 6.97
C GLN A 351 -11.39 17.58 6.92
N TRP A 352 -11.54 16.32 6.51
CA TRP A 352 -12.81 15.59 6.57
C TRP A 352 -13.33 15.35 8.00
N THR A 353 -12.56 15.66 9.05
CA THR A 353 -13.03 15.61 10.44
C THR A 353 -13.60 16.94 10.93
N ILE A 354 -13.49 18.01 10.12
CA ILE A 354 -13.82 19.38 10.51
C ILE A 354 -15.11 19.81 9.82
N ALA A 355 -16.13 20.12 10.62
CA ALA A 355 -17.39 20.64 10.10
C ALA A 355 -17.17 21.96 9.33
N ASN A 356 -17.78 22.07 8.16
CA ASN A 356 -17.67 23.24 7.26
C ASN A 356 -16.24 23.61 6.84
N SER A 357 -15.32 22.64 6.79
CA SER A 357 -14.00 22.90 6.22
C SER A 357 -14.12 23.42 4.78
N THR A 358 -13.31 24.42 4.45
CA THR A 358 -13.20 24.98 3.09
C THR A 358 -12.06 24.33 2.29
N ALA A 359 -11.28 23.44 2.91
CA ALA A 359 -10.13 22.77 2.33
C ALA A 359 -10.45 21.29 2.00
N ILE A 360 -11.69 21.02 1.60
CA ILE A 360 -12.14 19.68 1.21
C ILE A 360 -11.67 19.36 -0.21
N GLN A 361 -11.15 18.15 -0.35
CA GLN A 361 -10.88 17.50 -1.63
C GLN A 361 -11.06 15.99 -1.43
N HIS A 362 -11.29 15.29 -2.53
CA HIS A 362 -11.38 13.85 -2.61
C HIS A 362 -10.38 13.31 -3.63
N PRO A 363 -9.99 12.03 -3.52
CA PRO A 363 -9.02 11.45 -4.43
C PRO A 363 -9.49 11.53 -5.90
N PRO A 364 -8.63 11.96 -6.84
CA PRO A 364 -8.96 11.89 -8.25
C PRO A 364 -9.08 10.43 -8.70
N VAL A 365 -9.70 10.20 -9.85
CA VAL A 365 -9.89 8.86 -10.43
C VAL A 365 -8.91 8.68 -11.58
N ALA A 366 -7.93 7.79 -11.41
CA ALA A 366 -6.99 7.43 -12.45
C ALA A 366 -7.58 6.34 -13.36
N ILE A 367 -7.72 6.63 -14.64
CA ILE A 367 -8.22 5.71 -15.66
C ILE A 367 -7.18 5.66 -16.78
N VAL A 368 -6.82 4.47 -17.26
CA VAL A 368 -5.92 4.31 -18.41
C VAL A 368 -6.55 3.34 -19.42
N ASN A 369 -6.71 3.76 -20.67
CA ASN A 369 -7.32 2.97 -21.74
C ASN A 369 -8.72 2.43 -21.36
N GLY A 370 -9.48 3.21 -20.57
CA GLY A 370 -10.79 2.82 -20.04
C GLY A 370 -10.73 1.88 -18.81
N ASP A 371 -9.55 1.40 -18.42
CA ASP A 371 -9.36 0.57 -17.24
C ASP A 371 -9.22 1.43 -15.98
N CYS A 372 -10.02 1.12 -14.96
CA CYS A 372 -10.15 1.86 -13.72
C CYS A 372 -10.06 0.93 -12.50
N GLY A 373 -9.93 1.50 -11.30
CA GLY A 373 -9.69 0.76 -10.07
C GLY A 373 -8.19 0.52 -9.82
N PHE A 374 -7.90 -0.15 -8.69
CA PHE A 374 -6.55 -0.18 -8.11
C PHE A 374 -5.65 -1.29 -8.64
N GLN A 375 -6.23 -2.30 -9.31
CA GLN A 375 -5.46 -3.40 -9.88
C GLN A 375 -4.60 -2.92 -11.06
N PRO A 376 -3.41 -3.51 -11.29
CA PRO A 376 -2.60 -3.16 -12.45
C PRO A 376 -3.31 -3.46 -13.78
N LEU A 377 -3.16 -2.56 -14.75
CA LEU A 377 -3.50 -2.85 -16.15
C LEU A 377 -2.36 -3.64 -16.80
N ILE A 378 -2.59 -4.91 -17.10
CA ILE A 378 -1.58 -5.77 -17.73
C ILE A 378 -1.78 -5.75 -19.24
N LEU A 379 -0.72 -5.39 -19.97
CA LEU A 379 -0.67 -5.38 -21.43
C LEU A 379 0.39 -6.37 -21.92
N GLN A 380 -0.03 -7.33 -22.73
CA GLN A 380 0.89 -8.20 -23.47
C GLN A 380 1.45 -7.42 -24.65
N VAL A 381 2.77 -7.33 -24.76
CA VAL A 381 3.43 -6.51 -25.78
C VAL A 381 4.59 -7.24 -26.46
N ASP A 382 4.81 -6.93 -27.72
CA ASP A 382 5.98 -7.41 -28.46
C ASP A 382 7.18 -6.48 -28.25
N PRO A 383 8.42 -7.01 -28.32
CA PRO A 383 9.60 -6.16 -28.38
C PRO A 383 9.51 -5.14 -29.52
N SER A 384 9.97 -3.90 -29.27
CA SER A 384 9.88 -2.79 -30.24
C SER A 384 8.46 -2.33 -30.60
N GLN A 385 7.41 -2.87 -29.98
CA GLN A 385 6.06 -2.35 -30.13
C GLN A 385 5.93 -0.95 -29.52
N THR A 386 5.27 -0.04 -30.23
CA THR A 386 4.82 1.22 -29.65
C THR A 386 3.45 1.04 -29.00
N VAL A 387 3.35 1.41 -27.72
CA VAL A 387 2.14 1.38 -26.91
C VAL A 387 1.64 2.80 -26.71
N LYS A 388 0.32 2.99 -26.80
CA LYS A 388 -0.35 4.24 -26.43
C LYS A 388 -1.16 4.03 -25.15
N LEU A 389 -0.99 4.95 -24.20
CA LEU A 389 -1.71 4.97 -22.94
C LEU A 389 -2.52 6.28 -22.87
N ASP A 390 -3.82 6.15 -22.64
CA ASP A 390 -4.77 7.25 -22.65
C ASP A 390 -5.45 7.39 -21.29
N ALA A 391 -5.15 8.48 -20.60
CA ALA A 391 -5.73 8.85 -19.32
C ALA A 391 -6.80 9.94 -19.39
N SER A 392 -7.28 10.28 -20.60
CA SER A 392 -8.26 11.36 -20.83
C SER A 392 -9.58 11.21 -20.10
N LEU A 393 -9.94 9.98 -19.69
CA LEU A 393 -11.14 9.70 -18.90
C LEU A 393 -10.94 9.91 -17.39
N SER A 394 -9.72 10.17 -16.93
CA SER A 394 -9.47 10.48 -15.52
C SER A 394 -10.12 11.81 -15.13
N PHE A 395 -10.60 11.91 -13.89
CA PHE A 395 -11.34 13.09 -13.41
C PHE A 395 -11.16 13.29 -11.91
N SER A 396 -11.46 14.49 -11.41
CA SER A 396 -11.64 14.74 -9.97
C SER A 396 -13.12 14.66 -9.63
N PRO A 397 -13.53 13.93 -8.56
CA PRO A 397 -14.92 13.96 -8.08
C PRO A 397 -15.42 15.35 -7.67
N ASP A 398 -14.49 16.27 -7.40
CA ASP A 398 -14.76 17.65 -7.00
C ASP A 398 -14.74 18.63 -8.18
N ASP A 399 -14.72 18.12 -9.43
CA ASP A 399 -14.56 18.91 -10.66
C ASP A 399 -13.30 19.82 -10.65
N MET A 400 -12.29 19.45 -9.86
CA MET A 400 -11.04 20.19 -9.77
C MET A 400 -10.12 19.91 -10.98
N PRO A 401 -9.27 20.88 -11.38
CA PRO A 401 -8.19 20.61 -12.32
C PRO A 401 -7.24 19.52 -11.80
N ILE A 402 -6.83 18.61 -12.70
CA ILE A 402 -5.94 17.49 -12.40
C ILE A 402 -4.71 17.50 -13.30
N SER A 403 -3.57 17.07 -12.77
CA SER A 403 -2.32 16.90 -13.52
C SER A 403 -1.99 15.42 -13.72
N PHE A 404 -1.30 15.12 -14.81
CA PHE A 404 -0.88 13.78 -15.22
C PHE A 404 0.65 13.70 -15.18
N ASN A 405 1.19 12.75 -14.43
CA ASN A 405 2.62 12.44 -14.42
C ASN A 405 2.82 10.96 -14.72
N TRP A 406 3.64 10.67 -15.73
CA TRP A 406 3.97 9.31 -16.13
C TRP A 406 5.43 9.00 -15.80
N THR A 407 5.66 7.89 -15.10
CA THR A 407 7.00 7.46 -14.69
C THR A 407 7.23 6.00 -15.07
N HIS A 408 8.40 5.69 -15.65
CA HIS A 408 8.87 4.31 -15.77
C HIS A 408 9.52 3.89 -14.44
N TYR A 409 8.83 3.04 -13.67
CA TYR A 409 9.30 2.55 -12.38
C TYR A 409 10.26 1.36 -12.56
N ARG A 410 11.49 1.67 -12.98
CA ARG A 410 12.51 0.71 -13.45
C ARG A 410 12.96 -0.27 -12.38
N GLU A 411 12.98 0.16 -11.12
CA GLU A 411 13.54 -0.60 -10.00
C GLU A 411 12.79 -1.91 -9.73
N VAL A 412 11.52 -1.97 -10.11
CA VAL A 412 10.65 -3.15 -10.02
C VAL A 412 11.11 -4.26 -10.98
N SER A 413 11.70 -3.88 -12.13
CA SER A 413 12.17 -4.81 -13.17
C SER A 413 13.62 -5.28 -12.96
N LEU A 414 14.27 -4.87 -11.85
CA LEU A 414 15.65 -5.22 -11.52
C LEU A 414 15.76 -6.63 -10.94
N THR A 415 16.78 -7.35 -11.40
CA THR A 415 17.08 -8.72 -10.92
C THR A 415 18.30 -8.75 -10.02
N GLN A 416 19.33 -7.96 -10.33
CA GLN A 416 20.60 -7.92 -9.58
C GLN A 416 20.85 -6.54 -8.94
N GLY A 417 19.82 -5.68 -8.91
CA GLY A 417 19.89 -4.36 -8.27
C GLY A 417 20.66 -3.31 -9.07
N ASN A 418 20.93 -3.52 -10.37
CA ASN A 418 21.66 -2.57 -11.19
C ASN A 418 20.76 -1.93 -12.26
N LEU A 419 20.56 -0.61 -12.21
CA LEU A 419 19.75 0.12 -13.20
C LEU A 419 20.15 -0.13 -14.66
N ALA A 420 21.42 -0.48 -14.94
CA ALA A 420 21.86 -0.82 -16.29
C ALA A 420 21.12 -2.03 -16.88
N GLU A 421 20.54 -2.91 -16.04
CA GLU A 421 19.75 -4.06 -16.48
C GLU A 421 18.43 -3.67 -17.17
N VAL A 422 17.88 -2.51 -16.83
CA VAL A 422 16.54 -2.11 -17.26
C VAL A 422 16.70 -0.82 -18.06
N PRO A 423 16.61 -0.85 -19.39
CA PRO A 423 16.70 0.37 -20.19
C PRO A 423 15.62 1.37 -19.76
N GLU A 424 15.96 2.66 -19.76
CA GLU A 424 14.94 3.69 -19.61
C GLU A 424 14.04 3.68 -20.86
N ILE A 425 12.74 3.84 -20.65
CA ILE A 425 11.74 3.90 -21.71
C ILE A 425 11.28 5.35 -21.75
N PRO A 426 11.65 6.12 -22.79
CA PRO A 426 11.13 7.47 -22.94
C PRO A 426 9.61 7.44 -23.06
N ILE A 427 8.94 8.25 -22.24
CA ILE A 427 7.50 8.44 -22.29
C ILE A 427 7.25 9.78 -23.00
N LEU A 428 6.62 9.72 -24.18
CA LEU A 428 6.37 10.87 -25.02
C LEU A 428 4.94 11.36 -24.82
N CYS A 429 4.77 12.62 -24.42
CA CYS A 429 3.45 13.23 -24.33
C CYS A 429 2.91 13.52 -25.74
N GLU A 430 1.77 12.92 -26.05
CA GLU A 430 1.03 13.15 -27.30
C GLU A 430 0.13 14.40 -27.19
N THR A 431 -0.17 14.82 -25.96
CA THR A 431 -0.91 16.03 -25.63
C THR A 431 -0.08 16.95 -24.74
N ASN A 432 -0.34 18.27 -24.78
CA ASN A 432 0.38 19.25 -23.97
C ASN A 432 0.25 19.03 -22.46
N ASP A 433 -0.83 18.39 -22.02
CA ASP A 433 -1.12 18.05 -20.62
C ASP A 433 -0.72 16.61 -20.25
N CYS A 434 -0.08 15.88 -21.17
CA CYS A 434 0.35 14.49 -21.00
C CYS A 434 -0.77 13.51 -20.59
N LYS A 435 -2.04 13.82 -20.90
CA LYS A 435 -3.15 12.88 -20.76
C LYS A 435 -2.97 11.64 -21.62
N GLN A 436 -2.43 11.82 -22.81
CA GLN A 436 -2.08 10.72 -23.70
C GLN A 436 -0.58 10.67 -23.85
N VAL A 437 -0.03 9.46 -23.71
CA VAL A 437 1.40 9.22 -23.91
C VAL A 437 1.61 8.04 -24.85
N SER A 438 2.75 8.05 -25.54
CA SER A 438 3.27 6.90 -26.25
C SER A 438 4.64 6.50 -25.72
N LEU A 439 4.95 5.23 -25.81
CA LEU A 439 6.25 4.67 -25.44
C LEU A 439 6.55 3.47 -26.34
N THR A 440 7.83 3.22 -26.60
CA THR A 440 8.27 2.08 -27.40
C THR A 440 8.95 1.07 -26.49
N VAL A 441 8.42 -0.16 -26.48
CA VAL A 441 8.99 -1.28 -25.74
C VAL A 441 10.42 -1.53 -26.23
N PRO A 442 11.40 -1.73 -25.34
CA PRO A 442 12.76 -2.03 -25.76
C PRO A 442 12.83 -3.27 -26.67
N ASN A 443 13.86 -3.32 -27.51
CA ASN A 443 14.07 -4.44 -28.42
C ASN A 443 14.30 -5.76 -27.65
N VAL A 444 14.29 -6.88 -28.37
CA VAL A 444 14.39 -8.22 -27.76
C VAL A 444 15.66 -8.40 -26.91
N THR A 445 16.80 -7.84 -27.33
CA THR A 445 18.08 -7.96 -26.61
C THR A 445 18.14 -7.13 -25.32
N SER A 446 17.35 -6.07 -25.22
CA SER A 446 17.25 -5.24 -24.01
C SER A 446 16.10 -5.65 -23.11
N SER A 447 15.09 -6.32 -23.65
CA SER A 447 13.90 -6.78 -22.91
C SER A 447 14.04 -8.21 -22.39
N CYS A 448 14.79 -9.07 -23.08
CA CYS A 448 14.92 -10.48 -22.75
C CYS A 448 16.39 -10.84 -22.48
N ALA A 449 16.61 -11.70 -21.48
CA ALA A 449 17.94 -12.14 -21.08
C ALA A 449 17.94 -13.60 -20.62
N THR A 450 19.06 -14.28 -20.84
CA THR A 450 19.40 -15.50 -20.09
C THR A 450 19.89 -15.07 -18.71
N SER A 451 19.00 -14.96 -17.73
CA SER A 451 19.43 -14.55 -16.39
C SER A 451 20.01 -15.75 -15.64
N LEU A 452 21.34 -15.89 -15.60
CA LEU A 452 22.02 -16.85 -14.72
C LEU A 452 21.72 -16.60 -13.23
N ALA A 453 21.32 -15.37 -12.87
CA ALA A 453 20.92 -15.00 -11.51
C ALA A 453 19.51 -15.49 -11.12
N LEU A 454 18.66 -15.84 -12.10
CA LEU A 454 17.31 -16.36 -11.86
C LEU A 454 17.15 -17.83 -12.29
N HIS A 455 17.94 -18.28 -13.26
CA HIS A 455 17.90 -19.64 -13.79
C HIS A 455 19.31 -20.19 -13.96
N PRO A 456 19.67 -21.30 -13.28
CA PRO A 456 20.96 -21.95 -13.46
C PRO A 456 21.11 -22.57 -14.86
N ASN A 457 20.00 -22.71 -15.62
CA ASN A 457 20.03 -23.21 -16.98
C ASN A 457 20.16 -22.06 -18.00
N PRO A 458 21.28 -21.94 -18.72
CA PRO A 458 21.49 -20.88 -19.70
C PRO A 458 20.55 -20.93 -20.92
N SER A 459 19.74 -21.98 -21.09
CA SER A 459 18.72 -22.04 -22.16
C SER A 459 17.40 -21.34 -21.81
N ASP A 460 17.16 -20.98 -20.55
CA ASP A 460 15.91 -20.35 -20.11
C ASP A 460 15.98 -18.83 -20.32
N ILE A 461 15.60 -18.41 -21.53
CA ILE A 461 15.41 -16.99 -21.85
C ILE A 461 14.07 -16.52 -21.29
N THR A 462 14.12 -15.52 -20.42
CA THR A 462 12.94 -14.81 -19.88
C THR A 462 12.97 -13.36 -20.33
N CYS A 463 11.78 -12.76 -20.43
CA CYS A 463 11.62 -11.35 -20.76
C CYS A 463 11.12 -10.58 -19.54
N LYS A 464 11.58 -9.34 -19.40
CA LYS A 464 11.21 -8.44 -18.31
C LYS A 464 9.78 -7.94 -18.51
N ALA A 465 9.11 -7.64 -17.41
CA ALA A 465 7.96 -6.75 -17.40
C ALA A 465 8.42 -5.32 -17.11
N PHE A 466 7.88 -4.33 -17.82
CA PHE A 466 8.14 -2.92 -17.56
C PHE A 466 6.95 -2.26 -16.90
N HIS A 467 7.18 -1.52 -15.81
CA HIS A 467 6.12 -0.89 -15.02
C HIS A 467 6.04 0.60 -15.32
N ILE A 468 4.93 1.02 -15.88
CA ILE A 468 4.62 2.43 -16.15
C ILE A 468 3.58 2.89 -15.14
N ILE A 469 3.87 3.95 -14.40
CA ILE A 469 3.00 4.49 -13.37
C ILE A 469 2.44 5.81 -13.86
N LEU A 470 1.11 5.90 -13.96
CA LEU A 470 0.40 7.17 -14.00
C LEU A 470 0.16 7.64 -12.56
N ALA A 471 0.48 8.88 -12.26
CA ALA A 471 -0.02 9.62 -11.11
C ALA A 471 -0.97 10.72 -11.59
N VAL A 472 -2.20 10.69 -11.10
CA VAL A 472 -3.22 11.75 -11.28
C VAL A 472 -3.35 12.50 -9.96
N LYS A 473 -3.14 13.82 -9.99
CA LYS A 473 -3.10 14.66 -8.79
C LYS A 473 -4.04 15.86 -8.93
N ASN A 474 -4.81 16.15 -7.90
CA ASN A 474 -5.57 17.40 -7.78
C ASN A 474 -4.62 18.61 -7.79
N GLN A 475 -4.81 19.59 -8.68
CA GLN A 475 -3.89 20.73 -8.83
C GLN A 475 -4.11 21.81 -7.78
N ILE A 476 -3.78 21.49 -6.53
CA ILE A 476 -3.71 22.41 -5.39
C ILE A 476 -2.43 22.14 -4.59
N SER A 477 -2.11 23.02 -3.62
CA SER A 477 -0.84 22.98 -2.88
C SER A 477 -0.55 21.63 -2.19
N LEU A 478 -1.58 20.94 -1.67
CA LEU A 478 -1.49 19.61 -1.07
C LEU A 478 -2.53 18.69 -1.72
N GLY A 479 -2.43 18.48 -3.02
CA GLY A 479 -3.39 17.69 -3.78
C GLY A 479 -3.32 16.18 -3.51
N MET A 480 -4.47 15.55 -3.23
CA MET A 480 -4.58 14.09 -3.22
C MET A 480 -4.18 13.51 -4.57
N THR A 481 -3.52 12.36 -4.52
CA THR A 481 -3.00 11.65 -5.70
C THR A 481 -3.56 10.24 -5.75
N ARG A 482 -3.94 9.78 -6.93
CA ARG A 482 -4.23 8.37 -7.23
C ARG A 482 -3.39 7.92 -8.41
N TYR A 483 -3.17 6.62 -8.46
CA TYR A 483 -2.26 6.03 -9.42
C TYR A 483 -2.96 5.01 -10.30
N LYS A 484 -2.36 4.75 -11.46
CA LYS A 484 -2.63 3.56 -12.25
C LYS A 484 -1.31 2.94 -12.67
N ARG A 485 -1.05 1.72 -12.20
CA ARG A 485 0.07 0.89 -12.67
C ARG A 485 -0.32 0.20 -13.97
N VAL A 486 0.50 0.35 -14.99
CA VAL A 486 0.44 -0.40 -16.25
C VAL A 486 1.66 -1.30 -16.32
N ILE A 487 1.44 -2.60 -16.50
CA ILE A 487 2.51 -3.61 -16.61
C ILE A 487 2.58 -4.05 -18.07
N LEU A 488 3.72 -3.78 -18.70
CA LEU A 488 4.01 -4.21 -20.06
C LEU A 488 4.73 -5.57 -19.98
N GLU A 489 3.99 -6.65 -20.14
CA GLU A 489 4.53 -8.01 -20.17
C GLU A 489 5.07 -8.29 -21.57
N VAL A 490 6.40 -8.33 -21.69
CA VAL A 490 7.06 -8.53 -22.98
C VAL A 490 6.98 -10.00 -23.36
N GLN A 491 6.35 -10.27 -24.51
CA GLN A 491 6.25 -11.61 -25.05
C GLN A 491 7.60 -12.08 -25.58
N LYS A 492 8.02 -13.27 -25.15
CA LYS A 492 9.18 -13.94 -25.73
C LYS A 492 8.84 -14.34 -27.17
N PRO A 493 9.58 -13.87 -28.19
CA PRO A 493 9.35 -14.31 -29.56
C PRO A 493 9.51 -15.83 -29.68
N ALA A 494 8.57 -16.51 -30.34
CA ALA A 494 8.54 -17.98 -30.42
C ALA A 494 9.83 -18.60 -31.00
N ASN A 495 10.54 -17.86 -31.85
CA ASN A 495 11.78 -18.31 -32.50
C ASN A 495 13.05 -17.97 -31.70
N LEU A 496 12.93 -17.36 -30.51
CA LEU A 496 14.07 -16.96 -29.70
C LEU A 496 14.62 -18.16 -28.90
N THR A 497 15.60 -18.85 -29.48
CA THR A 497 16.29 -20.00 -28.87
C THR A 497 17.65 -19.64 -28.27
N THR A 498 18.26 -18.54 -28.70
CA THR A 498 19.55 -18.04 -28.23
C THR A 498 19.59 -16.52 -28.32
N LEU A 499 20.14 -15.85 -27.30
CA LEU A 499 20.50 -14.43 -27.37
C LEU A 499 22.01 -14.37 -27.68
N THR A 500 22.38 -13.86 -28.86
CA THR A 500 23.77 -13.49 -29.12
C THR A 500 24.07 -12.22 -28.31
N MET A 501 24.96 -12.34 -27.32
CA MET A 501 25.46 -11.21 -26.52
C MET A 501 26.22 -10.20 -27.37
#